data_AF-A0A3B0U9D8-F1
#
_entry.id   AF-A0A3B0U9D8-F1
#
_cell.length_a   1.000
_cell.length_b   1.000
_cell.length_c   1.000
_cell.angle_alpha   90.00
_cell.angle_beta   90.00
_cell.angle_gamma   90.00
#
_symmetry.space_group_name_H-M   'P 1'
#
loop_
_entity.id
_entity.type
_entity.pdbx_description
1 polymer ?
#
loop_
_entity_poly.entity_id
_entity_poly.type
_entity_poly.pdbx_seq_one_letter_code
_entity_poly.pdbx_strand_id
1 'polypeptide(L)'
;MKNVPEILDNGYDKTPNPYTEKDAIEFINKEARKKPEERFLIYWNNEFAGEIGITIKKDVFRLNAEIGYFISKKFWGKGLATQAVKKMTGICHSKPELLPNEKIRLYEDWKWTFGDKSYGKSILEEI
;
A
#
# COMPACT_ATOMS: atom_id res chain seq x y z
N MET A 1 -11.48 -16.78 19.71
CA MET A 1 -10.63 -17.62 18.84
C MET A 1 -10.73 -17.04 17.43
N LYS A 2 -9.61 -16.85 16.73
CA LYS A 2 -9.64 -16.37 15.33
C LYS A 2 -10.26 -17.44 14.44
N ASN A 3 -11.10 -17.04 13.49
CA ASN A 3 -11.71 -17.97 12.53
C ASN A 3 -10.70 -18.51 11.51
N VAL A 4 -9.65 -17.74 11.19
CA VAL A 4 -8.52 -18.19 10.36
C VAL A 4 -7.20 -17.81 11.05
N PRO A 5 -6.83 -18.50 12.15
CA PRO A 5 -5.71 -18.12 13.00
C PRO A 5 -4.39 -18.06 12.23
N GLU A 6 -4.15 -18.96 11.27
CA GLU A 6 -2.90 -18.98 10.50
C GLU A 6 -2.66 -17.69 9.68
N ILE A 7 -3.73 -16.95 9.38
CA ILE A 7 -3.68 -15.66 8.68
C ILE A 7 -3.80 -14.51 9.69
N LEU A 8 -4.81 -14.55 10.55
CA LEU A 8 -5.16 -13.44 11.44
C LEU A 8 -4.22 -13.31 12.65
N ASP A 9 -3.45 -14.35 13.01
CA ASP A 9 -2.37 -14.25 14.01
C ASP A 9 -1.15 -13.48 13.53
N ASN A 10 -0.99 -13.37 12.22
CA ASN A 10 0.12 -12.64 11.60
C ASN A 10 -0.32 -11.29 10.99
N GLY A 11 -1.58 -10.90 11.20
CA GLY A 11 -2.16 -9.65 10.73
C GLY A 11 -2.07 -8.53 11.76
N TYR A 12 -2.60 -7.36 11.42
CA TYR A 12 -2.71 -6.26 12.39
C TYR A 12 -3.74 -6.57 13.48
N ASP A 13 -3.43 -6.19 14.72
CA ASP A 13 -4.35 -6.31 15.86
C ASP A 13 -5.67 -5.57 15.67
N LYS A 14 -5.67 -4.49 14.87
CA LYS A 14 -6.87 -3.72 14.51
C LYS A 14 -7.85 -4.48 13.61
N THR A 15 -7.44 -5.62 13.04
CA THR A 15 -8.27 -6.43 12.15
C THR A 15 -9.38 -7.08 12.99
N PRO A 16 -10.66 -6.93 12.62
CA PRO A 16 -11.76 -7.55 13.36
C PRO A 16 -11.54 -9.05 13.56
N ASN A 17 -11.85 -9.51 14.76
CA ASN A 17 -11.63 -10.88 15.17
C ASN A 17 -12.76 -11.36 16.10
N PRO A 18 -13.59 -12.34 15.67
CA PRO A 18 -13.53 -13.03 14.37
C PRO A 18 -13.84 -12.09 13.20
N TYR A 19 -13.22 -12.34 12.05
CA TYR A 19 -13.46 -11.55 10.85
C TYR A 19 -14.72 -12.04 10.14
N THR A 20 -15.72 -11.19 9.97
CA THR A 20 -17.03 -11.54 9.41
C THR A 20 -17.23 -11.02 8.00
N GLU A 21 -18.27 -11.52 7.31
CA GLU A 21 -18.66 -10.99 5.99
C GLU A 21 -19.03 -9.50 6.05
N LYS A 22 -19.64 -9.05 7.15
CA LYS A 22 -19.96 -7.64 7.37
C LYS A 22 -18.68 -6.79 7.39
N ASP A 23 -17.63 -7.24 8.07
CA ASP A 23 -16.33 -6.55 8.10
C ASP A 23 -15.72 -6.43 6.70
N ALA A 24 -15.86 -7.48 5.89
CA ALA A 24 -15.40 -7.49 4.49
C ALA A 24 -16.16 -6.46 3.64
N ILE A 25 -17.49 -6.43 3.74
CA ILE A 25 -18.34 -5.49 3.01
C ILE A 25 -18.03 -4.05 3.42
N GLU A 26 -17.89 -3.79 4.72
CA GLU A 26 -17.54 -2.45 5.23
C GLU A 26 -16.17 -2.00 4.73
N PHE A 27 -15.17 -2.89 4.74
CA PHE A 27 -13.84 -2.60 4.21
C PHE A 27 -13.89 -2.27 2.71
N ILE A 28 -14.52 -3.11 1.89
CA ILE A 28 -14.63 -2.88 0.44
C ILE A 28 -15.34 -1.56 0.14
N ASN A 29 -16.47 -1.29 0.81
CA ASN A 29 -17.24 -0.06 0.61
C ASN A 29 -16.44 1.19 0.99
N LYS A 30 -15.62 1.10 2.04
CA LYS A 30 -14.76 2.20 2.46
C LYS A 30 -13.66 2.47 1.44
N GLU A 31 -12.96 1.43 0.98
CA GLU A 31 -11.82 1.59 0.08
C GLU A 31 -12.25 1.95 -1.35
N ALA A 32 -13.35 1.38 -1.85
CA ALA A 32 -13.86 1.62 -3.21
C ALA A 32 -14.32 3.06 -3.45
N ARG A 33 -14.58 3.83 -2.39
CA ARG A 33 -15.00 5.24 -2.47
C ARG A 33 -13.83 6.23 -2.50
N LYS A 34 -12.60 5.76 -2.29
CA LYS A 34 -11.44 6.65 -2.25
C LYS A 34 -11.07 7.15 -3.65
N LYS A 35 -10.67 8.43 -3.70
CA LYS A 35 -10.14 9.10 -4.89
C LYS A 35 -8.87 9.85 -4.47
N PRO A 36 -7.69 9.53 -5.03
CA PRO A 36 -7.43 8.49 -6.04
C PRO A 36 -7.64 7.06 -5.50
N GLU A 37 -7.74 6.10 -6.41
CA GLU A 37 -7.80 4.67 -6.07
C GLU A 37 -6.52 4.23 -5.37
N GLU A 38 -6.66 3.67 -4.17
CA GLU A 38 -5.54 3.26 -3.31
C GLU A 38 -5.32 1.74 -3.29
N ARG A 39 -6.28 0.94 -3.78
CA ARG A 39 -6.29 -0.53 -3.70
C ARG A 39 -6.55 -1.14 -5.08
N PHE A 40 -5.88 -2.25 -5.35
CA PHE A 40 -5.96 -3.01 -6.59
C PHE A 40 -6.14 -4.49 -6.29
N LEU A 41 -6.98 -5.15 -7.09
CA LEU A 41 -7.21 -6.60 -7.01
C LEU A 41 -6.13 -7.35 -7.80
N ILE A 42 -5.69 -8.48 -7.25
CA ILE A 42 -4.72 -9.38 -7.86
C ILE A 42 -5.46 -10.60 -8.37
N TYR A 43 -5.35 -10.87 -9.67
CA TYR A 43 -5.91 -12.06 -10.31
C TYR A 43 -4.80 -13.00 -10.76
N TRP A 44 -5.04 -14.31 -10.62
CA TRP A 44 -4.18 -15.37 -11.15
C TRP A 44 -5.04 -16.38 -11.91
N ASN A 45 -4.77 -16.59 -13.20
CA ASN A 45 -5.58 -17.46 -14.07
C ASN A 45 -7.09 -17.16 -14.01
N ASN A 46 -7.44 -15.87 -14.04
CA ASN A 46 -8.81 -15.37 -13.93
C ASN A 46 -9.52 -15.68 -12.58
N GLU A 47 -8.78 -16.12 -11.57
CA GLU A 47 -9.27 -16.32 -10.20
C GLU A 47 -8.75 -15.19 -9.29
N PHE A 48 -9.61 -14.69 -8.40
CA PHE A 48 -9.21 -13.69 -7.41
C PHE A 48 -8.18 -14.30 -6.44
N ALA A 49 -6.98 -13.73 -6.45
CA ALA A 49 -5.85 -14.24 -5.68
C ALA A 49 -5.52 -13.37 -4.45
N GLY A 50 -5.99 -12.12 -4.42
CA GLY A 50 -5.73 -11.22 -3.30
C GLY A 50 -5.83 -9.74 -3.68
N GLU A 51 -5.27 -8.87 -2.84
CA GLU A 51 -5.25 -7.43 -3.06
C GLU A 51 -3.91 -6.81 -2.68
N ILE A 52 -3.65 -5.62 -3.22
CA ILE A 52 -2.54 -4.75 -2.82
C ILE A 52 -3.02 -3.31 -2.78
N GLY A 53 -2.46 -2.49 -1.92
CA GLY A 53 -2.63 -1.06 -2.02
C GLY A 53 -1.76 -0.25 -1.09
N ILE A 54 -1.96 1.05 -1.12
CA ILE A 54 -1.19 2.02 -0.35
C ILE A 54 -2.13 2.81 0.56
N THR A 55 -1.75 2.92 1.83
CA THR A 55 -2.43 3.82 2.77
C THR A 55 -1.57 5.06 2.96
N ILE A 56 -2.04 6.21 2.49
CA ILE A 56 -1.41 7.49 2.83
C ILE A 56 -1.71 7.81 4.29
N LYS A 57 -0.67 8.02 5.10
CA LYS A 57 -0.83 8.30 6.53
C LYS A 57 -1.18 9.78 6.73
N LYS A 58 -1.60 10.12 7.94
CA LYS A 58 -2.05 11.48 8.31
C LYS A 58 -1.24 12.01 9.49
N ASP A 59 -1.42 13.30 9.79
CA ASP A 59 -0.84 13.96 10.95
C ASP A 59 0.70 13.92 10.96
N VAL A 60 1.33 13.48 12.04
CA VAL A 60 2.80 13.35 12.17
C VAL A 60 3.42 12.42 11.13
N PHE A 61 2.62 11.51 10.54
CA PHE A 61 3.06 10.60 9.49
C PHE A 61 2.61 11.04 8.09
N ARG A 62 2.13 12.28 7.89
CA ARG A 62 1.56 12.74 6.61
C ARG A 62 2.49 12.63 5.39
N LEU A 63 3.80 12.53 5.61
CA LEU A 63 4.80 12.31 4.55
C LEU A 63 5.11 10.81 4.32
N ASN A 64 4.43 9.91 5.02
CA ASN A 64 4.62 8.46 4.93
C ASN A 64 3.43 7.80 4.23
N ALA A 65 3.73 6.72 3.53
CA ALA A 65 2.76 5.81 2.96
C ALA A 65 3.08 4.37 3.38
N GLU A 66 2.06 3.56 3.60
CA GLU A 66 2.22 2.15 3.94
C GLU A 66 1.66 1.28 2.81
N ILE A 67 2.50 0.41 2.27
CA ILE A 67 2.05 -0.63 1.34
C ILE A 67 1.54 -1.83 2.12
N GLY A 68 0.34 -2.30 1.78
CA GLY A 68 -0.26 -3.50 2.35
C GLY A 68 -0.77 -4.41 1.25
N TYR A 69 -0.63 -5.71 1.43
CA TYR A 69 -1.17 -6.71 0.51
C TYR A 69 -1.68 -7.93 1.27
N PHE A 70 -2.60 -8.65 0.65
CA PHE A 70 -3.06 -9.96 1.07
C PHE A 70 -3.03 -10.88 -0.13
N ILE A 71 -2.52 -12.11 0.03
CA ILE A 71 -2.60 -13.18 -0.95
C ILE A 71 -3.33 -14.34 -0.30
N SER A 72 -4.34 -14.89 -0.97
CA SER A 72 -5.02 -16.10 -0.51
C SER A 72 -4.05 -17.27 -0.41
N LYS A 73 -4.20 -18.07 0.66
CA LYS A 73 -3.34 -19.22 0.98
C LYS A 73 -3.15 -20.18 -0.20
N LYS A 74 -4.19 -20.35 -1.03
CA LYS A 74 -4.16 -21.17 -2.26
C LYS A 74 -3.06 -20.75 -3.25
N PHE A 75 -2.63 -19.49 -3.22
CA PHE A 75 -1.66 -18.93 -4.16
C PHE A 75 -0.31 -18.57 -3.54
N TRP A 76 -0.06 -18.97 -2.28
CA TRP A 76 1.25 -18.79 -1.65
C TRP A 76 2.34 -19.57 -2.40
N GLY A 77 3.58 -19.10 -2.30
CA GLY A 77 4.74 -19.69 -2.99
C GLY A 77 4.81 -19.44 -4.51
N LYS A 78 3.86 -18.69 -5.09
CA LYS A 78 3.82 -18.37 -6.53
C LYS A 78 4.47 -17.03 -6.91
N GLY A 79 5.06 -16.31 -5.95
CA GLY A 79 5.69 -15.01 -6.19
C GLY A 79 4.73 -13.84 -6.44
N LEU A 80 3.42 -14.02 -6.24
CA LEU A 80 2.40 -12.99 -6.49
C LEU A 80 2.63 -11.70 -5.69
N ALA A 81 2.92 -11.83 -4.39
CA ALA A 81 3.20 -10.68 -3.53
C ALA A 81 4.39 -9.86 -4.06
N THR A 82 5.49 -10.52 -4.43
CA THR A 82 6.68 -9.88 -4.99
C THR A 82 6.36 -9.11 -6.27
N GLN A 83 5.60 -9.71 -7.19
CA GLN A 83 5.22 -9.05 -8.44
C GLN A 83 4.28 -7.87 -8.22
N ALA A 84 3.34 -8.01 -7.29
CA ALA A 84 2.42 -6.93 -6.93
C ALA A 84 3.18 -5.73 -6.32
N VAL A 85 4.07 -5.96 -5.36
CA VAL A 85 4.88 -4.90 -4.74
C VAL A 85 5.78 -4.22 -5.78
N LYS A 86 6.40 -4.99 -6.68
CA LYS A 86 7.26 -4.42 -7.74
C LYS A 86 6.49 -3.48 -8.67
N LYS A 87 5.23 -3.79 -8.97
CA LYS A 87 4.34 -2.93 -9.79
C LYS A 87 3.96 -1.62 -9.10
N MET A 88 4.01 -1.58 -7.78
CA MET A 88 3.61 -0.43 -6.96
C MET A 88 4.80 0.42 -6.49
N THR A 89 6.04 0.07 -6.84
CA THR A 89 7.24 0.70 -6.27
C THR A 89 8.21 1.26 -7.31
N GLY A 90 8.89 2.33 -6.92
CA GLY A 90 9.93 3.03 -7.67
C GLY A 90 11.22 3.15 -6.85
N ILE A 91 12.27 3.69 -7.48
CA ILE A 91 13.45 4.21 -6.79
C ILE A 91 13.28 5.72 -6.70
N CYS A 92 13.51 6.30 -5.53
CA CYS A 92 13.45 7.74 -5.29
C CYS A 92 14.72 8.20 -4.58
N HIS A 93 15.34 9.27 -5.10
CA HIS A 93 16.43 9.96 -4.44
C HIS A 93 15.93 11.32 -3.96
N SER A 94 15.98 11.55 -2.65
CA SER A 94 15.50 12.78 -2.03
C SER A 94 16.67 13.60 -1.47
N LYS A 95 16.74 14.87 -1.85
CA LYS A 95 17.70 15.85 -1.32
C LYS A 95 16.96 16.82 -0.38
N PRO A 96 17.29 16.87 0.92
CA PRO A 96 16.68 17.81 1.85
C PRO A 96 17.25 19.23 1.72
N GLU A 97 16.42 20.23 2.00
CA GLU A 97 16.72 21.65 2.17
C GLU A 97 16.05 22.14 3.46
N LEU A 98 16.80 22.81 4.34
CA LEU A 98 16.24 23.49 5.50
C LEU A 98 15.78 24.90 5.11
N LEU A 99 14.52 25.20 5.35
CA LEU A 99 13.92 26.49 5.05
C LEU A 99 14.10 27.49 6.21
N PRO A 100 13.95 28.81 5.97
CA PRO A 100 14.08 29.83 7.01
C PRO A 100 13.10 29.70 8.18
N ASN A 101 11.99 28.99 7.99
CA ASN A 101 10.99 28.68 9.01
C ASN A 101 11.26 27.37 9.75
N GLU A 102 12.49 26.85 9.67
CA GLU A 102 12.96 25.59 10.27
C GLU A 102 12.31 24.31 9.72
N LYS A 103 11.48 24.42 8.68
CA LYS A 103 10.85 23.28 8.01
C LYS A 103 11.74 22.67 6.94
N ILE A 104 11.48 21.41 6.61
CA ILE A 104 12.23 20.70 5.56
C ILE A 104 11.45 20.69 4.25
N ARG A 105 12.16 20.97 3.15
CA ARG A 105 11.74 20.67 1.77
C ARG A 105 12.59 19.54 1.21
N LEU A 106 11.98 18.60 0.51
CA LEU A 106 12.67 17.52 -0.22
C LEU A 106 12.50 17.73 -1.72
N TYR A 107 13.62 17.76 -2.44
CA TYR A 107 13.63 17.64 -3.90
C TYR A 107 13.85 16.18 -4.26
N GLU A 108 12.96 15.63 -5.07
CA GLU A 108 12.95 14.21 -5.37
C GLU A 108 13.14 13.96 -6.86
N ASP A 109 14.04 13.04 -7.18
CA ASP A 109 14.15 12.42 -8.49
C ASP A 109 13.71 10.96 -8.37
N TRP A 110 12.61 10.60 -9.02
CA TRP A 110 12.01 9.26 -8.90
C TRP A 110 11.91 8.55 -10.25
N LYS A 111 11.91 7.21 -10.21
CA LYS A 111 11.76 6.33 -11.38
C LYS A 111 11.01 5.05 -11.02
N TRP A 112 10.01 4.69 -11.81
CA TRP A 112 9.30 3.42 -11.66
C TRP A 112 10.19 2.22 -11.98
N THR A 113 10.08 1.15 -11.18
CA THR A 113 10.87 -0.08 -11.38
C THR A 113 10.19 -1.10 -12.30
N PHE A 114 8.92 -0.86 -12.63
CA PHE A 114 8.06 -1.74 -13.42
C PHE A 114 7.28 -0.93 -14.46
N GLY A 115 6.87 -1.58 -15.56
CA GLY A 115 6.10 -0.94 -16.63
C GLY A 115 6.98 -0.18 -17.62
N ASP A 116 6.57 1.03 -18.00
CA ASP A 116 7.31 1.91 -18.90
C ASP A 116 8.59 2.49 -18.27
N LYS A 117 8.76 2.30 -16.95
CA LYS A 117 9.88 2.82 -16.16
C LYS A 117 10.04 4.33 -16.30
N SER A 118 8.90 5.01 -16.45
CA SER A 118 8.83 6.48 -16.43
C SER A 118 9.46 7.04 -15.16
N TYR A 119 9.94 8.26 -15.27
CA TYR A 119 10.68 8.97 -14.23
C TYR A 119 10.23 10.42 -14.18
N GLY A 120 10.49 11.09 -13.07
CA GLY A 120 10.07 12.47 -12.87
C GLY A 120 10.74 13.11 -11.68
N LYS A 121 10.30 14.34 -11.40
CA LYS A 121 10.73 15.10 -10.24
C LYS A 121 9.52 15.52 -9.41
N SER A 122 9.68 15.55 -8.09
CA SER A 122 8.68 16.07 -7.15
C SER A 122 9.34 16.96 -6.11
N ILE A 123 8.52 17.80 -5.47
CA ILE A 123 8.90 18.56 -4.29
C ILE A 123 7.91 18.20 -3.18
N LEU A 124 8.42 17.77 -2.04
CA LEU A 124 7.64 17.58 -0.82
C LEU A 124 8.04 18.66 0.18
N GLU A 125 7.05 19.33 0.77
CA GLU A 125 7.27 20.34 1.80
C GLU A 125 6.56 19.95 3.08
N GLU A 126 7.23 20.14 4.19
CA GLU A 126 6.59 20.12 5.49
C GLU A 126 5.66 21.34 5.62
N ILE A 127 4.34 21.08 5.65
CA ILE A 127 3.29 22.09 5.89
C ILE A 127 3.16 22.39 7.37
#